data_AF-A0A6M0B738-F1
#
_entry.id   AF-A0A6M0B738-F1
#
_cell.length_a   1.000
_cell.length_b   1.000
_cell.length_c   1.000
_cell.angle_alpha   90.00
_cell.angle_beta   90.00
_cell.angle_gamma   90.00
#
_symmetry.space_group_name_H-M   'P 1'
#
loop_
_entity.id
_entity.type
_entity.pdbx_description
1 polymer ?
#
loop_
_entity_poly.entity_id
_entity_poly.type
_entity_poly.pdbx_seq_one_letter_code
_entity_poly.pdbx_strand_id
1 'polypeptide(L)'
;MTITESTNIKVSISPYAHSYAAQFAAEQTTPRKGKHVYLNTLAVYAVNNYLKWLEIPSNLAQSDCWNPGLRALFDVADLVLPNIGKLECRPVLPGESALNVPLEVTEDRIGYVAVQFSEQLDQVELLGFAPYHAIAKSLDPLPLEQLESLDTLIDKIDWIKKSV
;
A
#
# COMPACT_ATOMS: atom_id res chain seq x y z
N MET A 1 17.57 -28.34 1.54
CA MET A 1 16.57 -27.34 1.07
C MET A 1 15.59 -27.13 2.20
N THR A 2 15.80 -26.11 3.01
CA THR A 2 14.78 -25.61 3.93
C THR A 2 13.91 -24.67 3.13
N ILE A 3 12.72 -25.14 2.76
CA ILE A 3 11.65 -24.25 2.31
C ILE A 3 11.18 -23.57 3.59
N THR A 4 11.73 -22.41 3.91
CA THR A 4 11.05 -21.49 4.81
C THR A 4 9.82 -21.03 4.06
N GLU A 5 8.66 -21.61 4.38
CA GLU A 5 7.38 -20.97 4.08
C GLU A 5 7.40 -19.61 4.77
N SER A 6 7.71 -18.56 4.02
CA SER A 6 7.48 -17.19 4.45
C SER A 6 5.98 -17.07 4.65
N THR A 7 5.53 -17.10 5.90
CA THR A 7 4.13 -16.86 6.23
C THR A 7 3.91 -15.37 6.19
N ASN A 8 3.51 -14.88 5.02
CA ASN A 8 3.17 -13.47 4.85
C ASN A 8 2.01 -13.08 5.78
N ILE A 9 1.99 -11.79 6.16
CA ILE A 9 1.01 -11.28 7.10
C ILE A 9 -0.35 -11.15 6.40
N LYS A 10 -1.36 -11.82 6.95
CA LYS A 10 -2.73 -11.77 6.45
C LYS A 10 -3.55 -10.76 7.22
N VAL A 11 -4.23 -9.87 6.51
CA VAL A 11 -5.06 -8.80 7.08
C VAL A 11 -6.48 -8.91 6.55
N SER A 12 -7.44 -9.08 7.45
CA SER A 12 -8.86 -9.07 7.09
C SER A 12 -9.31 -7.66 6.70
N ILE A 13 -10.11 -7.57 5.64
CA ILE A 13 -10.72 -6.33 5.18
C ILE A 13 -12.08 -6.19 5.84
N SER A 14 -12.29 -5.08 6.55
CA SER A 14 -13.56 -4.84 7.25
C SER A 14 -14.66 -4.36 6.29
N PRO A 15 -15.93 -4.57 6.63
CA PRO A 15 -17.06 -3.98 5.89
C PRO A 15 -16.99 -2.44 5.80
N TYR A 16 -16.38 -1.78 6.80
CA TYR A 16 -16.14 -0.34 6.76
C TYR A 16 -15.15 0.04 5.66
N ALA A 17 -14.07 -0.71 5.48
CA ALA A 17 -13.11 -0.48 4.40
C ALA A 17 -13.79 -0.62 3.02
N HIS A 18 -14.62 -1.65 2.84
CA HIS A 18 -15.43 -1.81 1.64
C HIS A 18 -16.40 -0.65 1.39
N SER A 19 -17.01 -0.11 2.46
CA SER A 19 -17.93 1.01 2.33
C SER A 19 -17.22 2.27 1.82
N TYR A 20 -16.05 2.60 2.36
CA TYR A 20 -15.22 3.71 1.85
C TYR A 20 -14.74 3.46 0.42
N ALA A 21 -14.25 2.25 0.13
CA ALA A 21 -13.78 1.90 -1.20
C ALA A 21 -14.90 2.01 -2.25
N ALA A 22 -16.11 1.55 -1.92
CA ALA A 22 -17.28 1.66 -2.79
C ALA A 22 -17.70 3.12 -3.01
N GLN A 23 -17.73 3.93 -1.94
CA GLN A 23 -18.01 5.36 -2.04
C GLN A 23 -17.01 6.06 -2.96
N PHE A 24 -15.71 5.88 -2.69
CA PHE A 24 -14.64 6.53 -3.45
C PHE A 24 -14.60 6.06 -4.91
N ALA A 25 -14.92 4.79 -5.18
CA ALA A 25 -15.04 4.26 -6.53
C ALA A 25 -16.22 4.87 -7.31
N ALA A 26 -17.36 5.11 -6.64
CA ALA A 26 -18.55 5.70 -7.24
C ALA A 26 -18.36 7.17 -7.63
N GLU A 27 -17.40 7.87 -7.00
CA GLU A 27 -17.02 9.24 -7.34
C GLU A 27 -16.20 9.33 -8.64
N GLN A 28 -15.75 8.20 -9.19
CA GLN A 28 -14.88 8.18 -10.37
C GLN A 28 -15.65 8.21 -11.68
N THR A 29 -15.13 8.96 -12.66
CA THR A 29 -15.78 9.16 -13.97
C THR A 29 -15.88 7.90 -14.83
N THR A 30 -15.00 6.92 -14.60
CA THR A 30 -14.97 5.67 -15.40
C THR A 30 -14.98 4.44 -14.50
N PRO A 31 -15.64 3.34 -14.92
CA PRO A 31 -15.62 2.08 -14.17
C PRO A 31 -14.20 1.56 -13.93
N ARG A 32 -13.29 1.74 -14.90
CA ARG A 32 -11.88 1.34 -14.78
C ARG A 32 -11.18 2.09 -13.64
N LYS A 33 -11.31 3.43 -13.58
CA LYS A 33 -10.74 4.23 -12.50
C LYS A 33 -11.40 3.91 -11.16
N GLY A 34 -12.72 3.70 -11.15
CA GLY A 34 -13.46 3.25 -9.97
C GLY A 34 -12.89 1.95 -9.39
N LYS A 35 -12.61 0.96 -10.24
CA LYS A 35 -11.99 -0.31 -9.82
C LYS A 35 -10.60 -0.10 -9.20
N HIS A 36 -9.76 0.74 -9.81
CA HIS A 36 -8.43 1.04 -9.25
C HIS A 36 -8.54 1.72 -7.89
N VAL A 37 -9.38 2.76 -7.79
CA VAL A 37 -9.61 3.49 -6.55
C VAL A 37 -10.16 2.56 -5.45
N TYR A 38 -11.06 1.65 -5.80
CA TYR A 38 -11.57 0.65 -4.88
C TYR A 38 -10.44 -0.20 -4.28
N LEU A 39 -9.60 -0.79 -5.13
CA LEU A 39 -8.49 -1.66 -4.70
C LEU A 39 -7.42 -0.89 -3.93
N ASN A 40 -7.03 0.31 -4.38
CA ASN A 40 -6.08 1.17 -3.66
C ASN A 40 -6.61 1.50 -2.26
N THR A 41 -7.89 1.85 -2.14
CA THR A 41 -8.51 2.19 -0.85
C THR A 41 -8.45 1.00 0.11
N LEU A 42 -8.73 -0.21 -0.37
CA LEU A 42 -8.64 -1.43 0.44
C LEU A 42 -7.19 -1.75 0.84
N ALA A 43 -6.23 -1.59 -0.07
CA ALA A 43 -4.82 -1.81 0.19
C ALA A 43 -4.30 -0.85 1.28
N VAL A 44 -4.62 0.44 1.18
CA VAL A 44 -4.29 1.45 2.19
C VAL A 44 -4.91 1.10 3.54
N TYR A 45 -6.18 0.69 3.56
CA TYR A 45 -6.85 0.28 4.80
C TYR A 45 -6.18 -0.93 5.46
N ALA A 46 -5.76 -1.91 4.67
CA ALA A 46 -5.10 -3.10 5.19
C ALA A 46 -3.73 -2.77 5.81
N VAL A 47 -2.90 -1.96 5.14
CA VAL A 47 -1.61 -1.52 5.69
C VAL A 47 -1.82 -0.67 6.95
N ASN A 48 -2.81 0.23 6.96
CA ASN A 48 -3.18 1.00 8.14
C ASN A 48 -3.61 0.08 9.31
N ASN A 49 -4.35 -1.00 9.06
CA ASN A 49 -4.71 -1.96 10.11
C ASN A 49 -3.50 -2.73 10.63
N TYR A 50 -2.59 -3.15 9.74
CA TYR A 50 -1.33 -3.78 10.13
C TYR A 50 -0.49 -2.86 11.02
N LEU A 51 -0.30 -1.59 10.63
CA LEU A 51 0.44 -0.63 11.42
C LEU A 51 -0.22 -0.35 12.79
N LYS A 52 -1.56 -0.37 12.86
CA LYS A 52 -2.28 -0.27 14.13
C LYS A 52 -2.01 -1.46 15.06
N TRP A 53 -1.87 -2.69 14.53
CA TRP A 53 -1.50 -3.85 15.34
C TRP A 53 -0.12 -3.70 15.98
N LEU A 54 0.77 -2.95 15.33
CA LEU A 54 2.11 -2.63 15.80
C LEU A 54 2.20 -1.31 16.59
N GLU A 55 1.07 -0.69 16.89
CA GLU A 55 1.01 0.62 17.58
C GLU A 55 1.78 1.73 16.84
N ILE A 56 1.91 1.62 15.51
CA ILE A 56 2.55 2.63 14.66
C ILE A 56 1.47 3.64 14.19
N PRO A 57 1.59 4.93 14.55
CA PRO A 57 0.62 5.94 14.11
C PRO A 57 0.63 6.12 12.59
N SER A 58 -0.56 6.10 12.00
CA SER A 58 -0.81 6.45 10.59
C SER A 58 -2.10 7.24 10.47
N ASN A 59 -2.25 8.01 9.38
CA ASN A 59 -3.35 8.96 9.22
C ASN A 59 -3.96 8.90 7.81
N LEU A 60 -5.10 8.21 7.70
CA LEU A 60 -5.87 8.12 6.45
C LEU A 60 -6.34 9.49 5.96
N ALA A 61 -6.81 10.36 6.85
CA ALA A 61 -7.41 11.64 6.46
C ALA A 61 -6.40 12.64 5.87
N GLN A 62 -5.11 12.46 6.16
CA GLN A 62 -4.03 13.26 5.58
C GLN A 62 -3.44 12.66 4.29
N SER A 63 -3.79 11.41 3.96
CA SER A 63 -3.35 10.78 2.72
C SER A 63 -3.99 11.41 1.48
N ASP A 64 -3.23 11.44 0.39
CA ASP A 64 -3.69 11.91 -0.92
C ASP A 64 -4.86 11.06 -1.42
N CYS A 65 -4.86 9.75 -1.13
CA CYS A 65 -5.96 8.86 -1.47
C CYS A 65 -7.28 9.18 -0.74
N TRP A 66 -7.28 9.95 0.35
CA TRP A 66 -8.50 10.48 0.98
C TRP A 66 -8.97 11.81 0.38
N ASN A 67 -8.09 12.52 -0.34
CA ASN A 67 -8.45 13.76 -1.04
C ASN A 67 -9.21 13.45 -2.34
N PRO A 68 -10.47 13.91 -2.51
CA PRO A 68 -11.26 13.61 -3.71
C PRO A 68 -10.62 14.08 -5.02
N GLY A 69 -9.97 15.25 -5.01
CA GLY A 69 -9.33 15.81 -6.20
C GLY A 69 -8.09 15.01 -6.62
N LEU A 70 -7.21 14.71 -5.67
CA LEU A 70 -6.00 13.92 -5.95
C LEU A 70 -6.37 12.48 -6.33
N ARG A 71 -7.34 11.87 -5.66
CA ARG A 71 -7.87 10.55 -5.99
C ARG A 71 -8.46 10.46 -7.40
N ALA A 72 -9.15 11.51 -7.85
CA ALA A 72 -9.71 11.58 -9.20
C ALA A 72 -8.61 11.71 -10.28
N LEU A 73 -7.56 12.50 -10.00
CA LEU A 73 -6.51 12.82 -10.97
C LEU A 73 -5.40 11.77 -11.04
N PHE A 74 -5.01 11.18 -9.91
CA PHE A 74 -3.81 10.35 -9.79
C PHE A 74 -4.13 8.96 -9.27
N ASP A 75 -3.27 7.97 -9.57
CA ASP A 75 -3.37 6.61 -9.03
C ASP A 75 -2.75 6.50 -7.62
N VAL A 76 -3.29 7.30 -6.69
CA VAL A 76 -2.83 7.38 -5.30
C VAL A 76 -3.26 6.18 -4.48
N ALA A 77 -2.33 5.67 -3.67
CA ALA A 77 -2.57 4.63 -2.67
C ALA A 77 -1.70 4.89 -1.43
N ASP A 78 -1.54 6.16 -1.06
CA ASP A 78 -0.62 6.57 -0.02
C ASP A 78 -1.21 6.46 1.39
N LEU A 79 -0.36 6.16 2.36
CA LEU A 79 -0.65 6.20 3.78
C LEU A 79 0.33 7.14 4.47
N VAL A 80 -0.16 8.22 5.05
CA VAL A 80 0.66 9.15 5.83
C VAL A 80 1.04 8.53 7.18
N LEU A 81 2.34 8.55 7.48
CA LEU A 81 2.91 8.27 8.79
C LEU A 81 3.42 9.61 9.35
N PRO A 82 2.72 10.22 10.33
CA PRO A 82 3.09 11.54 10.85
C PRO A 82 4.56 11.61 11.30
N ASN A 83 5.24 12.69 10.91
CA ASN A 83 6.68 12.93 11.17
C ASN A 83 7.66 11.92 10.56
N ILE A 84 7.19 10.99 9.72
CA ILE A 84 8.02 9.95 9.08
C ILE A 84 8.01 10.10 7.56
N GLY A 85 6.83 10.33 6.97
CA GLY A 85 6.62 10.40 5.51
C GLY A 85 5.39 9.62 5.09
N LYS A 86 5.42 9.05 3.88
CA LYS A 86 4.30 8.30 3.29
C LYS A 86 4.73 6.91 2.81
N LEU A 87 3.84 5.93 2.97
CA LEU A 87 3.94 4.62 2.33
C LEU A 87 2.99 4.55 1.12
N GLU A 88 3.42 3.94 0.02
CA GLU A 88 2.52 3.55 -1.06
C GLU A 88 2.03 2.11 -0.86
N CYS A 89 0.73 1.93 -0.70
CA CYS A 89 0.09 0.64 -0.43
C CYS A 89 -0.44 0.06 -1.75
N ARG A 90 0.41 -0.61 -2.51
CA ARG A 90 0.13 -0.97 -3.90
C ARG A 90 -0.59 -2.32 -4.00
N PRO A 91 -1.79 -2.37 -4.61
CA PRO A 91 -2.49 -3.63 -4.82
C PRO A 91 -1.70 -4.52 -5.80
N VAL A 92 -1.70 -5.82 -5.52
CA VAL A 92 -1.19 -6.89 -6.40
C VAL A 92 -2.34 -7.84 -6.69
N LEU A 93 -2.68 -8.00 -7.95
CA LEU A 93 -3.75 -8.90 -8.38
C LEU A 93 -3.28 -10.36 -8.47
N PRO A 94 -4.18 -11.34 -8.35
CA PRO A 94 -3.84 -12.74 -8.60
C PRO A 94 -3.17 -12.92 -9.98
N GLY A 95 -2.01 -13.58 -9.99
CA GLY A 95 -1.22 -13.86 -11.19
C GLY A 95 -0.20 -12.78 -11.57
N GLU A 96 -0.16 -11.63 -10.89
CA GLU A 96 0.92 -10.66 -11.08
C GLU A 96 2.20 -11.12 -10.38
N SER A 97 3.35 -10.90 -11.03
CA SER A 97 4.68 -11.27 -10.53
C SER A 97 5.58 -10.06 -10.21
N ALA A 98 5.06 -8.85 -10.39
CA ALA A 98 5.79 -7.61 -10.14
C ALA A 98 4.86 -6.52 -9.57
N LEU A 99 5.43 -5.62 -8.79
CA LEU A 99 4.78 -4.46 -8.22
C LEU A 99 4.79 -3.32 -9.25
N ASN A 100 3.59 -2.91 -9.68
CA ASN A 100 3.42 -1.77 -10.57
C ASN A 100 3.30 -0.47 -9.77
N VAL A 101 4.23 0.46 -10.02
CA VAL A 101 4.26 1.78 -9.39
C VAL A 101 4.01 2.87 -10.44
N PRO A 102 2.96 3.70 -10.28
CA PRO A 102 2.71 4.83 -11.16
C PRO A 102 3.85 5.85 -11.07
N LEU A 103 4.22 6.45 -12.19
CA LEU A 103 5.25 7.49 -12.25
C LEU A 103 4.84 8.82 -11.58
N GLU A 104 3.56 8.92 -11.22
CA GLU A 104 2.89 10.20 -10.97
C GLU A 104 2.97 10.68 -9.51
N VAL A 105 3.75 10.04 -8.63
CA VAL A 105 3.84 10.42 -7.21
C VAL A 105 5.20 10.08 -6.61
N THR A 106 6.03 11.09 -6.32
CA THR A 106 7.44 10.86 -5.92
C THR A 106 7.90 11.58 -4.65
N GLU A 107 7.08 12.42 -4.04
CA GLU A 107 7.49 13.20 -2.86
C GLU A 107 7.24 12.45 -1.54
N ASP A 108 8.17 12.58 -0.59
CA ASP A 108 8.10 12.11 0.80
C ASP A 108 7.76 10.62 1.01
N ARG A 109 8.05 9.77 0.03
CA ARG A 109 7.85 8.31 0.16
C ARG A 109 9.01 7.65 0.89
N ILE A 110 8.70 6.88 1.93
CA ILE A 110 9.70 6.02 2.58
C ILE A 110 9.82 4.66 1.86
N GLY A 111 8.77 4.25 1.16
CA GLY A 111 8.75 3.03 0.35
C GLY A 111 7.33 2.56 0.01
N TYR A 112 7.25 1.31 -0.40
CA TYR A 112 6.07 0.67 -0.98
C TYR A 112 5.77 -0.63 -0.23
N VAL A 113 4.49 -0.92 -0.01
CA VAL A 113 4.02 -2.20 0.51
C VAL A 113 3.19 -2.88 -0.56
N ALA A 114 3.55 -4.10 -0.91
CA ALA A 114 2.82 -4.92 -1.87
C ALA A 114 1.67 -5.67 -1.16
N VAL A 115 0.44 -5.44 -1.62
CA VAL A 115 -0.78 -5.95 -0.99
C VAL A 115 -1.54 -6.85 -1.94
N GLN A 116 -1.40 -8.16 -1.77
CA GLN A 116 -2.09 -9.14 -2.62
C GLN A 116 -3.50 -9.43 -2.10
N PHE A 117 -4.47 -9.41 -2.99
CA PHE A 117 -5.86 -9.70 -2.64
C PHE A 117 -6.20 -11.18 -2.79
N SER A 118 -6.98 -11.70 -1.85
CA SER A 118 -7.75 -12.93 -2.06
C SER A 118 -8.78 -12.75 -3.17
N GLU A 119 -9.26 -13.84 -3.76
CA GLU A 119 -10.30 -13.81 -4.80
C GLU A 119 -11.62 -13.20 -4.29
N GLN A 120 -11.92 -13.40 -3.00
CA GLN A 120 -13.14 -12.93 -2.33
C GLN A 120 -13.05 -11.45 -1.89
N LEU A 121 -11.86 -10.84 -1.96
CA LEU A 121 -11.57 -9.47 -1.49
C LEU A 121 -11.89 -9.22 0.00
N ASP A 122 -12.02 -10.26 0.82
CA ASP A 122 -12.29 -10.15 2.27
C ASP A 122 -11.01 -10.21 3.12
N GLN A 123 -9.90 -10.60 2.51
CA GLN A 123 -8.57 -10.65 3.10
C GLN A 123 -7.51 -10.25 2.08
N VAL A 124 -6.43 -9.66 2.58
CA VAL A 124 -5.19 -9.46 1.82
C VAL A 124 -4.01 -10.13 2.51
N GLU A 125 -2.97 -10.34 1.72
CA GLU A 125 -1.65 -10.77 2.14
C GLU A 125 -0.65 -9.66 1.86
N LEU A 126 0.10 -9.24 2.88
CA LEU A 126 1.17 -8.27 2.75
C LEU A 126 2.44 -9.01 2.32
N LEU A 127 2.78 -8.90 1.03
CA LEU A 127 3.85 -9.69 0.42
C LEU A 127 5.25 -9.22 0.82
N GLY A 128 5.39 -7.95 1.20
CA GLY A 128 6.66 -7.37 1.60
C GLY A 128 6.75 -5.88 1.33
N PHE A 129 7.96 -5.36 1.48
CA PHE A 129 8.29 -3.95 1.43
C PHE A 129 9.36 -3.68 0.36
N ALA A 130 9.28 -2.53 -0.29
CA ALA A 130 10.37 -2.01 -1.12
C ALA A 130 10.71 -0.59 -0.69
N PRO A 131 11.97 -0.27 -0.36
CA PRO A 131 12.33 1.10 -0.03
C PRO A 131 12.22 2.00 -1.25
N TYR A 132 11.95 3.29 -1.04
CA TYR A 132 11.69 4.23 -2.14
C TYR A 132 12.76 4.19 -3.26
N HIS A 133 14.04 4.11 -2.87
CA HIS A 133 15.17 4.10 -3.79
C HIS A 133 15.34 2.79 -4.60
N ALA A 134 14.68 1.70 -4.21
CA ALA A 134 14.67 0.45 -5.00
C ALA A 134 13.84 0.62 -6.27
N ILE A 135 12.79 1.46 -6.23
CA ILE A 135 11.88 1.68 -7.36
C ILE A 135 12.18 3.00 -8.07
N ALA A 136 12.55 4.07 -7.36
CA ALA A 136 12.80 5.39 -7.94
C ALA A 136 13.93 5.44 -8.98
N LYS A 137 14.71 4.36 -9.13
CA LYS A 137 15.83 4.26 -10.07
C LYS A 137 15.47 3.57 -11.39
N SER A 138 14.27 2.99 -11.52
CA SER A 138 13.84 2.27 -12.72
C SER A 138 12.39 2.59 -13.09
N LEU A 139 12.09 2.55 -14.39
CA LEU A 139 10.72 2.56 -14.89
C LEU A 139 10.14 1.15 -14.95
N ASP A 140 10.96 0.12 -14.71
CA ASP A 140 10.53 -1.27 -14.74
C ASP A 140 9.76 -1.64 -13.46
N PRO A 141 8.69 -2.45 -13.57
CA PRO A 141 8.02 -3.01 -12.40
C PRO A 141 9.01 -3.78 -11.52
N LEU A 142 8.91 -3.61 -10.19
CA LEU A 142 9.78 -4.32 -9.25
C LEU A 142 9.30 -5.78 -9.11
N PRO A 143 10.11 -6.80 -9.42
CA PRO A 143 9.70 -8.19 -9.22
C PRO A 143 9.34 -8.46 -7.76
N LEU A 144 8.26 -9.21 -7.50
CA LEU A 144 7.81 -9.48 -6.13
C LEU A 144 8.84 -10.28 -5.32
N GLU A 145 9.68 -11.06 -5.99
CA GLU A 145 10.81 -11.80 -5.38
C GLU A 145 11.90 -10.88 -4.80
N GLN A 146 11.93 -9.61 -5.21
CA GLN A 146 12.86 -8.60 -4.71
C GLN A 146 12.28 -7.78 -3.54
N LEU A 147 11.06 -8.07 -3.10
CA LEU A 147 10.50 -7.45 -1.92
C LEU A 147 11.30 -7.87 -0.68
N GLU A 148 11.61 -6.89 0.14
CA GLU A 148 12.18 -7.07 1.47
C GLU A 148 11.07 -7.46 2.46
N SER A 149 11.45 -7.99 3.62
CA SER A 149 10.48 -8.33 4.66
C SER A 149 9.80 -7.08 5.22
N LEU A 150 8.64 -7.27 5.84
CA LEU A 150 7.97 -6.18 6.58
C LEU A 150 8.79 -5.74 7.80
N ASP A 151 9.69 -6.56 8.34
CA ASP A 151 10.61 -6.15 9.40
C ASP A 151 11.52 -5.01 8.93
N THR A 152 12.00 -5.05 7.67
CA THR A 152 12.80 -3.95 7.13
C THR A 152 12.00 -2.64 7.07
N LEU A 153 10.69 -2.71 6.81
CA LEU A 153 9.82 -1.52 6.92
C LEU A 153 9.82 -0.98 8.36
N ILE A 154 9.69 -1.85 9.35
CA ILE A 154 9.65 -1.44 10.76
C ILE A 154 10.99 -0.82 11.18
N ASP A 155 12.10 -1.48 10.83
CA ASP A 155 13.46 -0.96 11.06
C ASP A 155 13.66 0.41 10.40
N LYS A 156 13.15 0.59 9.18
CA LYS A 156 13.21 1.87 8.46
C LYS A 156 12.42 2.96 9.19
N ILE A 157 11.20 2.66 9.65
CA ILE A 157 10.37 3.59 10.41
C ILE A 157 11.09 4.02 11.69
N ASP A 158 11.63 3.08 12.45
CA ASP A 158 12.33 3.35 13.71
C ASP A 158 13.63 4.11 13.52
N TRP A 159 14.36 3.85 12.43
CA TRP A 159 15.55 4.62 12.07
C TRP A 159 15.20 6.08 11.78
N ILE A 160 14.11 6.34 11.04
CA ILE A 160 13.67 7.72 10.76
C ILE A 160 13.29 8.43 12.06
N LYS A 161 12.48 7.80 12.92
CA LYS A 161 12.07 8.39 14.21
C LYS A 161 13.23 8.81 15.11
N LYS A 162 14.37 8.10 15.05
CA LYS A 162 15.59 8.43 15.82
C LYS A 162 16.44 9.53 15.19
N SER A 163 16.21 9.83 13.91
CA SER A 163 17.01 10.76 13.10
C SER A 163 16.38 12.15 12.99
N VAL A 164 15.19 12.35 13.58
CA VAL A 164 14.43 13.61 13.63
C VAL A 164 14.39 14.09 15.08
#